data_AF-A0A6J0XP42-F1
#
_entry.id   AF-A0A6J0XP42-F1
#
_cell.length_a   1.000
_cell.length_b   1.000
_cell.length_c   1.000
_cell.angle_alpha   90.00
_cell.angle_beta   90.00
_cell.angle_gamma   90.00
#
_symmetry.space_group_name_H-M   'P 1'
#
loop_
_entity.id
_entity.type
_entity.pdbx_description
1 polymer ?
#
loop_
_entity_poly.entity_id
_entity_poly.type
_entity_poly.pdbx_seq_one_letter_code
_entity_poly.pdbx_strand_id
1 'polypeptide(L)'
;MAIPFAPRRGAGAANRRWFVLLPPLLLALLLARPAAALVEGLYCGKRDCYEVLGVSRTASKAEIARAYRQLARRYHPDRYRPEPGEEGPGRTPQSAEEAFLLVATAYETLKVSQAAAELQQYCMQNACKDALLVGVPAGSNPFREPRSCALL
;
A
#
# COMPACT_ATOMS: atom_id res chain seq x y z
N MET A 1 -2.64 -84.81 10.46
CA MET A 1 -2.12 -83.81 9.49
C MET A 1 -3.28 -83.34 8.63
N ALA A 2 -3.83 -82.17 8.95
CA ALA A 2 -4.82 -81.48 8.13
C ALA A 2 -4.64 -79.98 8.38
N ILE A 3 -4.35 -79.24 7.32
CA ILE A 3 -4.26 -77.78 7.32
C ILE A 3 -5.67 -77.24 7.08
N PRO A 4 -6.16 -76.27 7.88
CA PRO A 4 -7.15 -75.34 7.38
C PRO A 4 -6.49 -74.00 7.02
N PHE A 5 -6.65 -73.67 5.76
CA PHE A 5 -6.33 -72.42 5.08
C PHE A 5 -7.23 -71.31 5.64
N ALA A 6 -6.67 -70.31 6.32
CA ALA A 6 -7.41 -69.13 6.77
C ALA A 6 -7.29 -68.00 5.72
N PRO A 7 -8.37 -67.25 5.43
CA PRO A 7 -8.40 -66.29 4.34
C PRO A 7 -7.68 -64.98 4.70
N ARG A 8 -6.92 -64.43 3.73
CA ARG A 8 -6.36 -63.08 3.79
C ARG A 8 -7.50 -62.06 3.84
N ARG A 9 -7.69 -61.38 4.98
CA ARG A 9 -8.53 -60.18 5.08
C ARG A 9 -7.83 -59.01 4.39
N GLY A 10 -8.41 -58.54 3.29
CA GLY A 10 -8.01 -57.31 2.62
C GLY A 10 -8.27 -56.10 3.53
N ALA A 11 -7.23 -55.34 3.84
CA ALA A 11 -7.33 -54.12 4.62
C ALA A 11 -7.64 -52.91 3.72
N GLY A 12 -8.78 -52.28 3.97
CA GLY A 12 -8.89 -50.82 4.06
C GLY A 12 -8.88 -50.00 2.76
N ALA A 13 -9.92 -50.12 1.94
CA ALA A 13 -10.24 -49.17 0.86
C ALA A 13 -10.94 -47.87 1.36
N ALA A 14 -10.55 -47.33 2.52
CA ALA A 14 -11.22 -46.17 3.14
C ALA A 14 -10.43 -44.84 3.04
N ASN A 15 -9.12 -44.86 2.76
CA ASN A 15 -8.25 -43.65 2.81
C ASN A 15 -7.93 -43.01 1.45
N ARG A 16 -8.41 -43.56 0.32
CA ARG A 16 -8.02 -43.07 -1.02
C ARG A 16 -8.78 -41.84 -1.53
N ARG A 17 -9.94 -41.52 -0.96
CA ARG A 17 -10.79 -40.40 -1.42
C ARG A 17 -10.25 -39.03 -1.01
N TRP A 18 -9.58 -38.95 0.15
CA TRP A 18 -8.98 -37.70 0.64
C TRP A 18 -7.79 -37.27 -0.23
N PHE A 19 -6.97 -38.22 -0.69
CA PHE A 19 -5.82 -37.95 -1.56
C PHE A 19 -6.18 -37.38 -2.94
N VAL A 20 -7.42 -37.58 -3.42
CA VAL A 20 -7.89 -37.01 -4.70
C VAL A 20 -8.47 -35.60 -4.52
N LEU A 21 -9.02 -35.30 -3.34
CA LEU A 21 -9.56 -33.99 -3.00
C LEU A 21 -8.50 -33.04 -2.41
N LEU A 22 -7.41 -33.58 -1.86
CA LEU A 22 -6.28 -32.80 -1.30
C LEU A 22 -5.54 -31.94 -2.35
N PRO A 23 -5.16 -32.45 -3.53
CA PRO A 23 -4.47 -31.63 -4.53
C PRO A 23 -5.30 -30.46 -5.09
N PRO A 24 -6.59 -30.59 -5.45
CA PRO A 24 -7.39 -29.45 -5.88
C PRO A 24 -7.71 -28.48 -4.73
N LEU A 25 -7.86 -28.97 -3.49
CA LEU A 25 -8.04 -28.12 -2.31
C LEU A 25 -6.75 -27.33 -1.97
N LEU A 26 -5.59 -27.98 -2.05
CA LEU A 26 -4.28 -27.37 -1.87
C LEU A 26 -4.01 -26.36 -2.99
N LEU A 27 -4.33 -26.70 -4.24
CA LEU A 27 -4.22 -25.78 -5.37
C LEU A 27 -5.17 -24.59 -5.23
N ALA A 28 -6.40 -24.80 -4.76
CA ALA A 28 -7.34 -23.73 -4.46
C ALA A 28 -6.85 -22.83 -3.32
N LEU A 29 -6.20 -23.41 -2.30
CA LEU A 29 -5.58 -22.67 -1.20
C LEU A 29 -4.35 -21.87 -1.66
N LEU A 30 -3.56 -22.41 -2.59
CA LEU A 30 -2.40 -21.74 -3.19
C LEU A 30 -2.79 -20.63 -4.17
N LEU A 31 -3.95 -20.77 -4.84
CA LEU A 31 -4.53 -19.74 -5.72
C LEU A 31 -5.38 -18.71 -4.96
N ALA A 32 -5.74 -18.98 -3.70
CA ALA A 32 -6.43 -18.04 -2.84
C ALA A 32 -5.47 -16.92 -2.42
N ARG A 33 -5.37 -15.88 -3.26
CA ARG A 33 -4.75 -14.61 -2.88
C ARG A 33 -5.53 -14.04 -1.69
N PRO A 34 -4.91 -13.89 -0.50
CA PRO A 34 -5.58 -13.19 0.59
C PRO A 34 -5.82 -11.73 0.15
N ALA A 35 -7.09 -11.32 0.14
CA ALA A 35 -7.54 -9.99 -0.30
C ALA A 35 -7.19 -8.86 0.69
N ALA A 36 -6.35 -9.12 1.69
CA ALA A 36 -5.91 -8.11 2.63
C ALA A 36 -4.88 -7.20 1.95
N ALA A 37 -5.37 -6.10 1.37
CA ALA A 37 -4.61 -5.15 0.55
C ALA A 37 -3.58 -4.29 1.33
N LEU A 38 -3.28 -4.62 2.59
CA LEU A 38 -2.33 -3.90 3.43
C LEU A 38 -1.38 -4.89 4.11
N VAL A 39 -0.08 -4.77 3.80
CA VAL A 39 0.98 -5.64 4.30
C VAL A 39 1.53 -5.05 5.59
N GLU A 40 1.66 -5.87 6.65
CA GLU A 40 2.35 -5.46 7.88
C GLU A 40 3.79 -5.05 7.58
N GLY A 41 4.22 -3.90 8.11
CA GLY A 41 5.57 -3.38 7.92
C GLY A 41 5.75 -2.40 6.75
N LEU A 42 4.72 -2.16 5.93
CA LEU A 42 4.75 -1.11 4.90
C LEU A 42 3.89 0.09 5.35
N TYR A 43 4.45 1.30 5.29
CA TYR A 43 3.75 2.55 5.66
C TYR A 43 3.09 2.46 7.04
N CYS A 44 1.76 2.61 7.11
CA CYS A 44 0.96 2.53 8.34
C CYS A 44 0.49 1.10 8.67
N GLY A 45 1.11 0.09 8.07
CA GLY A 45 0.83 -1.33 8.27
C GLY A 45 -0.56 -1.70 7.76
N LYS A 46 -1.39 -2.27 8.65
CA LYS A 46 -2.77 -2.70 8.35
C LYS A 46 -3.81 -1.57 8.38
N ARG A 47 -3.42 -0.32 8.68
CA ARG A 47 -4.33 0.83 8.78
C ARG A 47 -4.06 1.85 7.67
N ASP A 48 -5.09 2.59 7.27
CA ASP A 48 -4.94 3.71 6.35
C ASP A 48 -4.28 4.90 7.07
N CYS A 49 -3.29 5.53 6.46
CA CYS A 49 -2.57 6.67 7.05
C CYS A 49 -3.47 7.91 7.27
N TYR A 50 -4.55 8.05 6.49
CA TYR A 50 -5.55 9.10 6.73
C TYR A 50 -6.38 8.83 7.99
N GLU A 51 -6.76 7.58 8.21
CA GLU A 51 -7.52 7.14 9.40
C GLU A 51 -6.68 7.28 10.67
N VAL A 52 -5.40 6.93 10.60
CA VAL A 52 -4.43 7.10 11.68
C VAL A 52 -4.34 8.54 12.16
N LEU A 53 -4.33 9.49 11.22
CA LEU A 53 -4.30 10.92 11.53
C LEU A 53 -5.68 11.51 11.82
N GLY A 54 -6.76 10.74 11.62
CA GLY A 54 -8.14 11.18 11.81
C GLY A 54 -8.58 12.27 10.82
N VAL A 55 -8.02 12.26 9.61
CA VAL A 55 -8.29 13.27 8.57
C VAL A 55 -8.99 12.66 7.36
N SER A 56 -9.74 13.48 6.62
CA SER A 56 -10.34 13.05 5.36
C SER A 56 -9.27 12.88 4.26
N ARG A 57 -9.56 12.06 3.25
CA ARG A 57 -8.68 11.93 2.05
C ARG A 57 -8.56 13.22 1.23
N THR A 58 -9.51 14.13 1.42
CA THR A 58 -9.54 15.46 0.78
C THR A 58 -8.90 16.55 1.67
N ALA A 59 -8.31 16.18 2.81
CA ALA A 59 -7.76 17.14 3.76
C ALA A 59 -6.60 17.94 3.16
N SER A 60 -6.57 19.24 3.48
CA SER A 60 -5.51 20.14 3.04
C SER A 60 -4.19 19.85 3.77
N LYS A 61 -3.05 20.27 3.18
CA LYS A 61 -1.73 20.16 3.83
C LYS A 61 -1.71 20.75 5.24
N ALA A 62 -2.43 21.86 5.44
CA ALA A 62 -2.53 22.54 6.71
C ALA A 62 -3.32 21.72 7.75
N GLU A 63 -4.40 21.06 7.35
CA GLU A 63 -5.18 20.16 8.23
C GLU A 63 -4.36 18.95 8.66
N ILE A 64 -3.66 18.31 7.72
CA ILE A 64 -2.79 17.17 8.02
C ILE A 64 -1.68 17.57 9.00
N ALA A 65 -1.04 18.72 8.78
CA ALA A 65 -0.02 19.23 9.69
C ALA A 65 -0.57 19.60 11.08
N ARG A 66 -1.81 20.12 11.16
CA ARG A 66 -2.47 20.43 12.43
C ARG A 66 -2.81 19.16 13.21
N ALA A 67 -3.39 18.16 12.55
CA ALA A 67 -3.73 16.87 13.14
C ALA A 67 -2.47 16.17 13.68
N TYR A 68 -1.39 16.13 12.88
CA TYR A 68 -0.09 15.61 13.31
C TYR A 68 0.41 16.29 14.58
N ARG A 69 0.45 17.63 14.62
CA ARG A 69 0.92 18.37 15.82
C ARG A 69 0.06 18.09 17.06
N GLN A 70 -1.24 17.87 16.90
CA GLN A 70 -2.14 17.54 18.00
C GLN A 70 -1.86 16.13 18.55
N LEU A 71 -1.78 15.14 17.67
CA LEU A 71 -1.51 13.74 18.03
C LEU A 71 -0.10 13.57 18.58
N ALA A 72 0.90 14.22 17.98
CA ALA A 72 2.28 14.23 18.45
C ALA A 72 2.40 14.73 19.89
N ARG A 73 1.63 15.76 20.28
CA ARG A 73 1.61 16.26 21.67
C ARG A 73 0.91 15.30 22.64
N ARG A 74 -0.07 14.53 22.16
CA ARG A 74 -0.84 13.56 22.97
C ARG A 74 -0.03 12.29 23.26
N TYR A 75 0.71 11.81 22.26
CA TYR A 75 1.50 10.57 22.34
C TYR A 75 2.99 10.78 22.65
N HIS A 76 3.42 12.03 22.91
CA HIS A 76 4.81 12.29 23.26
C HIS A 76 5.20 11.56 24.56
N PRO A 77 6.32 10.82 24.62
CA PRO A 77 6.68 9.99 25.78
C PRO A 77 6.83 10.79 27.08
N ASP A 78 7.30 12.04 26.99
CA ASP A 78 7.45 12.95 28.14
C ASP A 78 6.11 13.52 28.67
N ARG A 79 5.07 13.58 27.81
CA ARG A 79 3.78 14.19 28.17
C ARG A 79 2.65 13.18 28.28
N TYR A 80 2.92 11.92 27.98
CA TYR A 80 1.92 10.88 27.91
C TYR A 80 1.32 10.64 29.29
N ARG A 81 0.00 10.80 29.40
CA ARG A 81 -0.77 10.50 30.60
C ARG A 81 -1.84 9.47 30.23
N PRO A 82 -1.72 8.22 30.69
CA PRO A 82 -2.73 7.21 30.40
C PRO A 82 -4.06 7.59 31.06
N GLU A 83 -5.13 7.64 30.28
CA GLU A 83 -6.49 7.84 30.78
C GLU A 83 -6.98 6.51 31.41
N PRO A 84 -7.57 6.54 32.63
CA PRO A 84 -8.11 5.33 33.26
C PRO A 84 -9.35 4.86 32.48
N GLY A 85 -9.24 3.74 31.76
CA GLY A 85 -10.36 3.09 31.08
C GLY A 85 -10.23 2.91 29.57
N GLU A 86 -9.17 3.41 28.92
CA GLU A 86 -8.92 3.11 27.51
C GLU A 86 -8.39 1.66 27.35
N GLU A 87 -9.20 0.80 26.73
CA GLU A 87 -8.78 -0.53 26.25
C GLU A 87 -8.23 -0.38 24.83
N GLY A 88 -6.90 -0.34 24.69
CA GLY A 88 -6.23 -0.22 23.40
C GLY A 88 -4.70 -0.12 23.51
N PRO A 89 -3.98 -0.05 22.38
CA PRO A 89 -2.51 0.05 22.30
C PRO A 89 -1.99 1.43 22.76
N GLY A 90 -2.46 1.91 23.90
CA GLY A 90 -1.93 3.09 24.60
C GLY A 90 -1.73 2.85 26.10
N ARG A 91 -2.22 1.74 26.68
CA ARG A 91 -2.22 1.50 28.14
C ARG A 91 -0.82 1.55 28.78
N THR A 92 0.23 1.29 28.00
CA THR A 92 1.64 1.28 28.44
C THR A 92 2.43 2.39 27.77
N PRO A 93 3.49 2.95 28.42
CA PRO A 93 4.36 3.95 27.80
C PRO A 93 4.99 3.46 26.48
N GLN A 94 5.23 2.15 26.36
CA GLN A 94 5.71 1.51 25.13
C GLN A 94 4.71 1.65 23.97
N SER A 95 3.41 1.52 24.22
CA SER A 95 2.42 1.65 23.14
C SER A 95 2.08 3.12 22.81
N ALA A 96 2.35 4.06 23.71
CA ALA A 96 2.35 5.49 23.38
C ALA A 96 3.49 5.85 22.40
N GLU A 97 4.69 5.29 22.60
CA GLU A 97 5.81 5.44 21.67
C GLU A 97 5.49 4.83 20.30
N GLU A 98 4.95 3.61 20.26
CA GLU A 98 4.50 2.97 19.02
C GLU A 98 3.44 3.82 18.29
N ALA A 99 2.47 4.38 19.03
CA ALA A 99 1.46 5.26 18.46
C ALA A 99 2.07 6.55 17.90
N PHE A 100 3.06 7.13 18.59
CA PHE A 100 3.78 8.31 18.12
C PHE A 100 4.55 8.02 16.82
N LEU A 101 5.29 6.91 16.78
CA LEU A 101 6.02 6.46 15.58
C LEU A 101 5.05 6.26 14.40
N LEU A 102 3.93 5.60 14.65
CA LEU A 102 2.93 5.33 13.63
C LEU A 102 2.29 6.62 13.08
N VAL A 103 1.99 7.59 13.95
CA VAL A 103 1.51 8.93 13.56
C VAL A 103 2.57 9.69 12.75
N ALA A 104 3.84 9.59 13.13
CA ALA A 104 4.94 10.22 12.38
C ALA A 104 5.11 9.59 10.99
N THR A 105 5.07 8.26 10.89
CA THR A 105 5.09 7.55 9.60
C THR A 105 3.92 7.95 8.72
N ALA A 106 2.71 8.05 9.28
CA ALA A 106 1.53 8.52 8.54
C ALA A 106 1.72 9.94 7.99
N TYR A 107 2.26 10.86 8.79
CA TYR A 107 2.50 12.23 8.35
C TYR A 107 3.52 12.32 7.20
N GLU A 108 4.67 11.66 7.32
CA GLU A 108 5.72 11.71 6.30
C GLU A 108 5.27 11.07 4.98
N THR A 109 4.53 9.96 5.06
CA THR A 109 3.98 9.29 3.86
C THR A 109 2.96 10.16 3.13
N LEU A 110 2.03 10.78 3.86
CA LEU A 110 1.07 11.72 3.26
C LEU A 110 1.77 12.95 2.66
N LYS A 111 2.79 13.49 3.33
CA LYS A 111 3.56 14.63 2.83
C LYS A 111 4.27 14.30 1.51
N VAL A 112 4.90 13.13 1.39
CA VAL A 112 5.54 12.67 0.15
C VAL A 112 4.50 12.45 -0.95
N SER A 113 3.35 11.85 -0.63
CA SER A 113 2.29 11.62 -1.62
C SER A 113 1.75 12.93 -2.22
N GLN A 114 1.61 13.98 -1.40
CA GLN A 114 1.17 15.30 -1.87
C GLN A 114 2.23 15.98 -2.75
N ALA A 115 3.51 15.91 -2.35
CA ALA A 115 4.60 16.45 -3.16
C ALA A 115 4.71 15.73 -4.52
N ALA A 116 4.51 14.41 -4.54
CA ALA A 116 4.48 13.63 -5.77
C ALA A 116 3.32 14.05 -6.69
N ALA A 117 2.12 14.25 -6.14
CA ALA A 117 0.98 14.73 -6.90
C ALA A 117 1.21 16.12 -7.51
N GLU A 118 1.79 17.04 -6.74
CA GLU A 118 2.16 18.39 -7.22
C GLU A 118 3.21 18.33 -8.32
N LEU A 119 4.23 17.48 -8.16
CA LEU A 119 5.26 17.29 -9.18
C LEU A 119 4.65 16.72 -10.46
N GLN A 120 3.78 15.73 -10.36
CA GLN A 120 3.10 15.15 -11.51
C GLN A 120 2.25 16.20 -12.24
N GLN A 121 1.47 16.99 -11.49
CA GLN A 121 0.68 18.10 -12.03
C GLN A 121 1.57 19.10 -12.77
N TYR A 122 2.70 19.48 -12.17
CA TYR A 122 3.68 20.39 -12.75
C TYR A 122 4.29 19.84 -14.05
N CYS A 123 4.68 18.57 -14.05
CA CYS A 123 5.22 17.91 -15.25
C CYS A 123 4.19 17.87 -16.37
N MET A 124 2.93 17.52 -16.08
CA MET A 124 1.87 17.49 -17.09
C MET A 124 1.59 18.86 -17.69
N GLN A 125 1.60 19.91 -16.87
CA GLN A 125 1.37 21.29 -17.33
C GLN A 125 2.52 21.83 -18.19
N ASN A 126 3.75 21.39 -17.94
CA ASN A 126 4.92 21.85 -18.67
C ASN A 126 5.36 20.91 -19.79
N ALA A 127 4.80 19.71 -19.89
CA ALA A 127 5.10 18.75 -20.95
C ALA A 127 4.89 19.35 -22.35
N CYS A 128 3.88 20.21 -22.53
CA CYS A 128 3.61 20.86 -23.82
C CYS A 128 4.65 21.94 -24.21
N LYS A 129 5.47 22.39 -23.26
CA LYS A 129 6.54 23.38 -23.47
C LYS A 129 7.90 22.73 -23.68
N ASP A 130 8.03 21.45 -23.33
CA ASP A 130 9.27 20.71 -23.49
C ASP A 130 9.44 20.32 -24.96
N ALA A 131 10.38 20.99 -25.64
CA ALA A 131 10.72 20.74 -27.03
C ALA A 131 11.21 19.30 -27.27
N LEU A 132 11.74 18.61 -26.26
CA LEU A 132 12.15 17.21 -26.37
C LEU A 132 10.94 16.26 -26.38
N LEU A 133 9.83 16.64 -25.74
CA LEU A 133 8.62 15.82 -25.66
C LEU A 133 7.65 16.08 -26.83
N VAL A 134 7.50 17.34 -27.26
CA VAL A 134 6.55 17.75 -28.31
C VAL A 134 7.20 17.80 -29.70
N GLY A 135 8.53 17.88 -29.75
CA GLY A 135 9.28 18.14 -30.97
C GLY A 135 9.27 19.64 -31.34
N VAL A 136 10.38 20.10 -31.90
CA VAL A 136 10.47 21.47 -32.42
C VAL A 136 9.76 21.52 -33.78
N PRO A 137 8.77 22.40 -33.99
CA PRO A 137 8.10 22.50 -35.27
C PRO A 137 9.12 22.88 -36.36
N ALA A 138 9.06 22.21 -37.51
CA ALA A 138 10.00 22.46 -38.60
C ALA A 138 9.96 23.93 -39.11
N GLY A 139 8.90 24.69 -38.82
CA GLY A 139 8.80 26.11 -39.14
C GLY A 139 9.62 27.04 -38.23
N SER A 140 9.99 26.61 -37.02
CA SER A 140 10.85 27.37 -36.11
C SER A 140 12.33 26.97 -36.25
N ASN A 141 12.68 26.16 -37.25
CA ASN A 141 14.07 25.77 -37.51
C ASN A 141 14.80 26.90 -38.25
N PRO A 142 15.77 27.58 -37.63
CA PRO A 142 16.50 28.70 -38.24
C PRO A 142 17.40 28.28 -39.42
N PHE A 143 17.66 26.99 -39.59
CA PHE A 143 18.42 26.44 -40.72
C PHE A 143 17.54 25.96 -41.87
N ARG A 144 16.21 26.08 -41.75
CA ARG A 144 15.31 25.70 -42.84
C ARG A 144 15.25 26.81 -43.87
N GLU A 145 15.67 26.50 -45.09
CA GLU A 145 15.56 27.42 -46.22
C GLU A 145 14.09 27.87 -46.38
N PRO A 146 13.82 29.18 -46.56
CA PRO A 146 12.47 29.65 -46.79
C PRO A 146 11.93 28.99 -48.07
N ARG A 147 10.72 28.42 -47.98
CA ARG A 147 10.05 27.83 -49.16
C ARG A 147 9.73 28.95 -50.15
N SER A 148 10.65 29.23 -51.06
CA SER A 148 10.37 29.97 -52.29
C SER A 148 9.53 29.06 -53.18
N CYS A 149 8.20 29.10 -52.99
CA CYS A 149 7.28 28.64 -54.02
C CYS A 149 7.36 29.62 -55.19
N ALA A 150 8.37 29.47 -56.06
CA ALA A 150 8.32 29.99 -57.41
C ALA A 150 7.50 29.01 -58.25
N LEU A 151 6.20 29.28 -58.38
CA LEU A 151 5.40 28.72 -59.46
C LEU A 151 5.74 29.52 -60.73
N LEU A 152 6.54 28.93 -61.60
CA LEU A 152 6.65 29.26 -63.03
C LEU A 152 6.65 27.96 -63.83
#